data_AF-A0A1C5ZCD0-F1
#
_entry.id   AF-A0A1C5ZCD0-F1
#
_cell.length_a   1.000
_cell.length_b   1.000
_cell.length_c   1.000
_cell.angle_alpha   90.00
_cell.angle_beta   90.00
_cell.angle_gamma   90.00
#
_symmetry.space_group_name_H-M   'P 1'
#
loop_
_entity.id
_entity.type
_entity.pdbx_description
1 polymer ?
#
loop_
_entity_poly.entity_id
_entity_poly.type
_entity_poly.pdbx_seq_one_letter_code
_entity_poly.pdbx_strand_id
1 'polypeptide(L)'
;MKTIFMYLYRCAKSKSEFVISRSKVLNDLKMGTDMYTNHLNKLKQSGYISSEPCRNEKGRICGIKFYINYPNSLKRLENNGFRKLEHE
;
A
#
# COMPACT_ATOMS: atom_id res chain seq x y z
N MET A 1 -3.43 4.44 9.58
CA MET A 1 -2.36 3.44 9.33
C MET A 1 -2.87 2.23 8.57
N LYS A 2 -3.78 1.43 9.16
CA LYS A 2 -4.22 0.13 8.64
C LYS A 2 -5.01 0.21 7.31
N THR A 3 -5.78 1.27 7.09
CA THR A 3 -6.65 1.46 5.91
C THR A 3 -5.90 1.51 4.59
N ILE A 4 -4.78 2.24 4.50
CA ILE A 4 -3.99 2.32 3.26
C ILE A 4 -3.38 0.96 2.95
N PHE A 5 -2.82 0.27 3.95
CA PHE A 5 -2.25 -1.05 3.75
C PHE A 5 -3.29 -2.05 3.23
N MET A 6 -4.47 -2.11 3.86
CA MET A 6 -5.54 -3.02 3.42
C MET A 6 -6.04 -2.71 2.01
N TYR A 7 -6.15 -1.43 1.66
CA TYR A 7 -6.50 -1.02 0.31
C TYR A 7 -5.45 -1.48 -0.70
N LEU A 8 -4.16 -1.22 -0.43
CA LEU A 8 -3.07 -1.65 -1.32
C LEU A 8 -3.01 -3.19 -1.44
N TYR A 9 -3.19 -3.91 -0.34
CA TYR A 9 -3.28 -5.37 -0.29
C TYR A 9 -4.39 -5.90 -1.19
N ARG A 10 -5.59 -5.31 -1.11
CA ARG A 10 -6.73 -5.67 -1.96
C ARG A 10 -6.48 -5.34 -3.44
N CYS A 11 -5.85 -4.20 -3.74
CA CYS A 11 -5.48 -3.82 -5.11
C CYS A 11 -4.47 -4.80 -5.73
N ALA A 12 -3.55 -5.34 -4.93
CA ALA A 12 -2.50 -6.22 -5.41
C ALA A 12 -3.00 -7.61 -5.84
N LYS A 13 -4.18 -8.07 -5.37
CA LYS A 13 -4.77 -9.38 -5.72
C LYS A 13 -3.75 -10.54 -5.62
N SER A 14 -3.08 -10.65 -4.48
CA SER A 14 -2.03 -11.66 -4.21
C SER A 14 -0.71 -11.49 -4.98
N LYS A 15 -0.53 -10.40 -5.73
CA LYS A 15 0.77 -10.05 -6.33
C LYS A 15 1.67 -9.35 -5.32
N SER A 16 2.97 -9.63 -5.37
CA SER A 16 4.01 -8.94 -4.59
C SER A 16 4.17 -7.47 -5.01
N GLU A 17 3.78 -7.12 -6.23
CA GLU A 17 3.90 -5.76 -6.77
C GLU A 17 2.73 -5.35 -7.68
N PHE A 18 2.44 -4.06 -7.72
CA PHE A 18 1.47 -3.46 -8.65
C PHE A 18 1.67 -1.96 -8.80
N VAL A 19 1.12 -1.38 -9.86
CA VAL A 19 1.16 0.08 -10.12
C VAL A 19 -0.22 0.68 -9.90
N ILE A 20 -0.28 1.82 -9.22
CA ILE A 20 -1.50 2.60 -9.04
C ILE A 20 -1.20 4.10 -9.06
N SER A 21 -2.12 4.90 -9.59
CA SER A 21 -2.02 6.37 -9.54
C SER A 21 -2.32 6.87 -8.12
N ARG A 22 -1.56 7.85 -7.64
CA ARG A 22 -1.82 8.51 -6.34
C ARG A 22 -3.25 9.07 -6.25
N SER A 23 -3.72 9.72 -7.31
CA SER A 23 -5.08 10.31 -7.37
C SER A 23 -6.17 9.26 -7.10
N LYS A 24 -6.07 8.07 -7.71
CA LYS A 24 -6.98 6.96 -7.44
C LYS A 24 -6.99 6.57 -5.95
N VAL A 25 -5.83 6.45 -5.31
CA VAL A 25 -5.76 6.10 -3.88
C VAL A 25 -6.42 7.17 -3.01
N LEU A 26 -6.15 8.45 -3.29
CA LEU A 26 -6.73 9.57 -2.55
C LEU A 26 -8.25 9.63 -2.72
N ASN A 27 -8.75 9.46 -3.95
CA ASN A 27 -10.17 9.47 -4.26
C ASN A 27 -10.92 8.28 -3.65
N ASP A 28 -10.41 7.06 -3.85
CA ASP A 28 -11.05 5.84 -3.34
C ASP A 28 -11.09 5.84 -1.80
N LEU A 29 -10.06 6.37 -1.14
CA LEU A 29 -9.98 6.46 0.32
C LEU A 29 -10.58 7.75 0.90
N LYS A 30 -11.06 8.67 0.06
CA LYS A 30 -11.48 10.04 0.45
C LYS A 30 -10.49 10.70 1.42
N MET A 31 -9.20 10.62 1.07
CA MET A 31 -8.09 10.99 1.95
C MET A 31 -7.32 12.20 1.41
N GLY A 32 -6.95 13.12 2.30
CA GLY A 32 -6.08 14.25 1.98
C GLY A 32 -4.62 13.84 1.74
N THR A 33 -3.92 14.64 0.94
CA THR A 33 -2.52 14.42 0.53
C THR A 33 -1.57 14.25 1.70
N ASP A 34 -1.70 15.06 2.75
CA ASP A 34 -0.79 15.04 3.91
C ASP A 34 -1.00 13.80 4.76
N MET A 35 -2.27 13.47 5.02
CA MET A 35 -2.65 12.26 5.75
C MET A 35 -2.14 11.01 5.01
N TYR A 36 -2.33 10.96 3.69
CA TYR A 36 -1.79 9.89 2.85
C TYR A 36 -0.28 9.78 2.98
N THR A 37 0.45 10.88 2.82
CA THR A 37 1.92 10.90 2.87
C THR A 37 2.42 10.43 4.23
N ASN A 38 1.84 10.95 5.32
CA ASN A 38 2.21 10.57 6.69
C ASN A 38 1.99 9.08 6.95
N HIS A 39 0.80 8.55 6.61
CA HIS A 39 0.49 7.13 6.78
C HIS A 39 1.36 6.24 5.89
N LEU A 40 1.61 6.63 4.64
CA LEU A 40 2.43 5.87 3.72
C LEU A 40 3.88 5.77 4.23
N ASN A 41 4.45 6.87 4.73
CA ASN A 41 5.80 6.89 5.28
C ASN A 41 5.92 5.96 6.49
N LYS A 42 4.91 5.94 7.37
CA LYS A 42 4.90 5.04 8.51
C LYS A 42 4.82 3.56 8.09
N LEU A 43 4.05 3.22 7.05
CA LEU A 43 4.01 1.86 6.50
C LEU A 43 5.37 1.43 5.91
N LYS A 44 6.07 2.34 5.24
CA LYS A 44 7.42 2.11 4.72
C LYS A 44 8.44 1.89 5.84
N GLN A 45 8.47 2.79 6.83
CA GLN A 45 9.36 2.68 8.00
C GLN A 45 9.11 1.39 8.78
N SER A 46 7.86 0.95 8.83
CA SER A 46 7.46 -0.29 9.49
C SER A 46 7.70 -1.55 8.64
N GLY A 47 8.23 -1.42 7.42
CA GLY A 47 8.61 -2.54 6.54
C GLY A 47 7.44 -3.31 5.93
N TYR A 48 6.21 -2.77 5.99
CA TYR A 48 5.04 -3.42 5.38
C TYR A 48 5.07 -3.30 3.85
N ILE A 49 5.54 -2.16 3.34
CA ILE A 49 5.58 -1.84 1.92
C ILE A 49 6.87 -1.12 1.54
N SER A 50 7.24 -1.23 0.27
CA SER A 50 8.16 -0.32 -0.42
C SER A 50 7.45 0.30 -1.61
N SER A 51 7.94 1.44 -2.11
CA SER A 51 7.35 2.06 -3.30
C SER A 51 8.36 2.89 -4.09
N GLU A 52 8.18 2.94 -5.40
CA GLU A 52 8.96 3.80 -6.28
C GLU A 52 8.06 4.51 -7.32
N PRO A 53 8.50 5.66 -7.88
CA PRO A 53 7.80 6.29 -8.98
C PRO A 53 7.84 5.39 -10.22
N CYS A 54 6.69 5.09 -10.81
CA CYS A 54 6.63 4.44 -12.12
C CYS A 54 6.72 5.51 -13.19
N ARG A 55 7.64 5.35 -14.15
CA ARG A 55 7.85 6.26 -15.27
C ARG A 55 7.53 5.55 -16.58
N ASN A 56 6.95 6.28 -17.53
CA ASN A 56 6.80 5.80 -18.90
C ASN A 56 8.11 5.92 -19.69
N GLU A 57 8.12 5.46 -20.94
CA GLU A 57 9.26 5.51 -21.87
C GLU A 57 9.79 6.94 -22.09
N LYS A 58 8.94 7.95 -21.91
CA LYS A 58 9.30 9.37 -22.02
C LYS A 58 9.78 9.97 -20.69
N GLY A 59 10.02 9.14 -19.66
CA GLY A 59 10.49 9.55 -18.34
C GLY A 59 9.46 10.25 -17.45
N ARG A 60 8.19 10.36 -17.88
CA ARG A 60 7.11 11.01 -17.12
C ARG A 60 6.53 10.05 -16.08
N ILE A 61 6.26 10.56 -14.89
CA ILE A 61 5.65 9.77 -13.82
C ILE A 61 4.20 9.41 -14.22
N CYS A 62 3.90 8.12 -14.28
CA CYS A 62 2.58 7.58 -14.62
C CYS A 62 1.87 6.93 -13.42
N GLY A 63 2.58 6.73 -12.31
CA GLY A 63 2.00 6.16 -11.10
C GLY A 63 3.05 5.87 -10.03
N ILE A 64 2.64 5.11 -9.04
CA ILE A 64 3.51 4.60 -7.98
C ILE A 64 3.48 3.08 -8.09
N LYS A 65 4.67 2.47 -8.23
CA LYS A 65 4.82 1.03 -8.11
C LYS A 65 4.99 0.69 -6.63
N PHE A 66 4.11 -0.15 -6.11
CA PHE A 66 4.16 -0.65 -4.74
C PHE A 66 4.68 -2.08 -4.70
N TYR A 67 5.45 -2.37 -3.67
CA TYR A 67 5.93 -3.70 -3.31
C TYR A 67 5.36 -4.04 -1.93
N ILE A 68 4.58 -5.12 -1.84
CA ILE A 68 3.99 -5.59 -0.58
C ILE A 68 4.85 -6.71 -0.02
N ASN A 69 5.32 -6.54 1.22
CA ASN A 69 6.11 -7.56 1.90
C ASN A 69 5.20 -8.56 2.61
N TYR A 70 4.61 -9.53 1.89
CA TYR A 70 3.60 -10.45 2.43
C TYR A 70 4.04 -11.21 3.70
N PRO A 71 5.19 -11.91 3.74
CA PRO A 71 5.54 -12.76 4.90
C PRO A 71 5.72 -11.94 6.18
N ASN A 72 6.33 -10.77 6.08
CA ASN A 72 6.53 -9.88 7.23
C ASN A 72 5.27 -9.08 7.56
N SER A 73 4.45 -8.72 6.57
CA SER A 73 3.22 -7.98 6.80
C SER A 73 2.18 -8.83 7.53
N LEU A 74 1.99 -10.09 7.14
CA LEU A 74 1.06 -11.01 7.81
C LEU A 74 1.46 -11.26 9.26
N LYS A 75 2.73 -11.62 9.52
CA LYS A 75 3.25 -11.81 10.89
C LYS A 75 3.11 -10.53 11.74
N ARG A 76 3.39 -9.36 11.15
CA ARG A 76 3.27 -8.07 11.87
C ARG A 76 1.81 -7.66 12.08
N LEU A 77 0.89 -8.02 11.18
CA LEU A 77 -0.55 -7.82 11.38
C LEU A 77 -1.04 -8.68 12.54
N GLU A 78 -0.69 -9.96 12.58
CA GLU A 78 -1.02 -10.89 13.67
C GLU A 78 -0.47 -10.37 15.01
N ASN A 79 0.80 -9.95 15.06
CA ASN A 79 1.42 -9.38 16.26
C ASN A 79 0.82 -8.03 16.72
N ASN A 80 0.18 -7.27 15.81
CA ASN A 80 -0.49 -6.00 16.11
C ASN A 80 -2.02 -6.15 16.28
N GLY A 81 -2.49 -7.38 16.55
CA GLY A 81 -3.87 -7.68 16.92
C GLY A 81 -4.85 -7.79 15.74
N PHE A 82 -4.39 -7.98 14.50
CA PHE A 82 -5.27 -8.45 13.43
C PHE A 82 -5.46 -9.95 13.58
N ARG A 83 -6.60 -10.35 14.16
CA ARG A 83 -7.12 -11.70 13.93
C ARG A 83 -7.40 -11.85 12.44
N LYS A 84 -6.97 -12.98 11.85
CA LYS A 84 -7.39 -13.39 10.51
C LYS A 84 -8.91 -13.23 10.45
N LEU A 85 -9.40 -12.43 9.52
CA LEU A 85 -10.78 -12.58 9.07
C LEU A 85 -10.79 -13.90 8.32
N GLU A 86 -11.12 -14.97 9.05
CA GLU A 86 -11.44 -16.26 8.46
C GLU A 86 -12.65 -16.08 7.55
N HIS A 87 -12.62 -16.80 6.43
CA HIS A 87 -13.66 -16.86 5.42
C HIS A 87 -15.04 -17.13 6.04
N GLU A 88 -16.03 -16.35 5.63
CA GLU A 88 -17.39 -16.85 5.37
C GLU A 88 -17.71 -16.60 3.89
#